data_AF-A0A7C1M4I1-F1
#
_entry.id   AF-A0A7C1M4I1-F1
#
_cell.length_a   1.000
_cell.length_b   1.000
_cell.length_c   1.000
_cell.angle_alpha   90.00
_cell.angle_beta   90.00
_cell.angle_gamma   90.00
#
_symmetry.space_group_name_H-M   'P 1'
#
loop_
_entity.id
_entity.type
_entity.pdbx_description
1 polymer ?
#
loop_
_entity_poly.entity_id
_entity_poly.type
_entity_poly.pdbx_seq_one_letter_code
_entity_poly.pdbx_strand_id
1 'polypeptide(L)'
;SSGGSASDAGRLKSQTLPLADYKQTVGQDLAFIRETLRHKLAEYNLNPATAISVSKSDAGKIEVGGTLADDTRTRIENDLNVNKNFADAFSRLSVNEPTLDFMDNALKLNQAYGVNNSLLDTLISENQQFNGLQDLVHRYDTLRRSAPTDPFEAAANRGAYAFNLNTRA
;
A
#
# COMPACT_ATOMS: atom_id res chain seq x y z
N SER A 1 -34.17 -21.82 -13.87
CA SER A 1 -32.79 -21.61 -13.35
C SER A 1 -32.27 -20.28 -13.82
N SER A 2 -32.16 -19.29 -12.94
CA SER A 2 -31.75 -17.91 -13.26
C SER A 2 -30.72 -17.44 -12.23
N GLY A 3 -29.49 -17.96 -12.34
CA GLY A 3 -28.37 -17.64 -11.44
C GLY A 3 -27.08 -17.24 -12.16
N GLY A 4 -27.11 -16.99 -13.48
CA GLY A 4 -25.90 -16.83 -14.30
C GLY A 4 -25.41 -15.41 -14.55
N SER A 5 -26.20 -14.37 -14.28
CA SER A 5 -25.90 -13.02 -14.82
C SER A 5 -25.05 -12.14 -13.90
N ALA A 6 -25.16 -12.30 -12.57
CA ALA A 6 -24.44 -11.44 -11.62
C ALA A 6 -22.96 -11.82 -11.48
N SER A 7 -22.64 -13.12 -11.51
CA SER A 7 -21.27 -13.63 -11.46
C SER A 7 -20.46 -13.32 -12.71
N ASP A 8 -21.11 -13.30 -13.87
CA ASP A 8 -20.47 -12.99 -15.15
C ASP A 8 -20.18 -11.48 -15.26
N ALA A 9 -21.08 -10.63 -14.76
CA ALA A 9 -20.89 -9.18 -14.71
C ALA A 9 -19.74 -8.76 -13.78
N GLY A 10 -19.60 -9.37 -12.59
CA GLY A 10 -18.47 -9.10 -11.68
C GLY A 10 -17.11 -9.51 -12.28
N ARG A 11 -17.08 -10.61 -13.04
CA ARG A 11 -15.91 -11.05 -13.80
C ARG A 11 -15.52 -10.10 -14.93
N LEU A 12 -16.49 -9.50 -15.62
CA LEU A 12 -16.24 -8.52 -16.68
C LEU A 12 -15.72 -7.17 -16.12
N LYS A 13 -16.27 -6.70 -14.99
CA LYS A 13 -15.83 -5.45 -14.31
C LYS A 13 -14.36 -5.47 -13.91
N SER A 14 -13.88 -6.63 -13.43
CA SER A 14 -12.52 -6.83 -12.94
C SER A 14 -11.46 -6.93 -14.05
N GLN A 15 -11.84 -7.41 -15.24
CA GLN A 15 -10.92 -7.56 -16.38
C GLN A 15 -10.54 -6.23 -17.05
N THR A 16 -11.31 -5.16 -16.81
CA THR A 16 -11.11 -3.85 -17.48
C THR A 16 -10.31 -2.83 -16.65
N LEU A 17 -9.86 -3.21 -15.45
CA LEU A 17 -9.07 -2.31 -14.61
C LEU A 17 -7.64 -2.14 -15.17
N PRO A 18 -7.13 -0.90 -15.31
CA PRO A 18 -5.76 -0.65 -15.76
C PRO A 18 -4.77 -0.85 -14.60
N LEU A 19 -4.80 -2.04 -13.98
CA LEU A 19 -4.01 -2.36 -12.80
C LEU A 19 -2.50 -2.28 -13.06
N ALA A 20 -2.08 -2.56 -14.31
CA ALA A 20 -0.69 -2.42 -14.73
C ALA A 20 -0.20 -0.95 -14.59
N ASP A 21 -1.01 0.02 -15.02
CA ASP A 21 -0.67 1.44 -14.95
C ASP A 21 -0.63 1.93 -13.49
N TYR A 22 -1.55 1.45 -12.66
CA TYR A 22 -1.57 1.78 -11.23
C TYR A 22 -0.32 1.22 -10.53
N LYS A 23 0.03 -0.04 -10.81
CA LYS A 23 1.25 -0.68 -10.30
C LYS A 23 2.51 0.05 -10.77
N GLN A 24 2.54 0.54 -12.01
CA GLN A 24 3.67 1.31 -12.51
C GLN A 24 3.85 2.62 -11.74
N THR A 25 2.77 3.34 -11.46
CA THR A 25 2.82 4.60 -10.69
C THR A 25 3.33 4.34 -9.27
N VAL A 26 2.78 3.34 -8.59
CA VAL A 26 3.23 2.95 -7.24
C VAL A 26 4.67 2.44 -7.25
N GLY A 27 5.08 1.72 -8.30
CA GLY A 27 6.46 1.25 -8.48
C GLY A 27 7.49 2.37 -8.58
N GLN A 28 7.12 3.53 -9.14
CA GLN A 28 8.01 4.71 -9.17
C GLN A 28 8.24 5.29 -7.77
N ASP A 29 7.17 5.48 -6.99
CA ASP A 29 7.27 5.93 -5.60
C ASP A 29 8.07 4.91 -4.76
N LEU A 30 7.81 3.61 -4.93
CA LEU A 30 8.54 2.53 -4.27
C LEU A 30 10.05 2.58 -4.56
N ALA A 31 10.42 2.72 -5.84
CA ALA A 31 11.83 2.78 -6.25
C ALA A 31 12.53 4.03 -5.68
N PHE A 32 11.85 5.18 -5.71
CA PHE A 32 12.36 6.42 -5.15
C PHE A 32 12.57 6.36 -3.64
N ILE A 33 11.60 5.82 -2.89
CA ILE A 33 11.72 5.62 -1.42
C ILE A 33 12.88 4.68 -1.11
N ARG A 34 12.95 3.54 -1.80
CA ARG A 34 14.03 2.56 -1.65
C ARG A 34 15.40 3.19 -1.86
N GLU A 35 15.56 3.97 -2.93
CA GLU A 35 16.84 4.58 -3.26
C GLU A 35 17.24 5.69 -2.27
N THR A 36 16.27 6.51 -1.86
CA THR A 36 16.51 7.53 -0.83
C THR A 36 17.00 6.90 0.48
N LEU A 37 16.39 5.79 0.89
CA LEU A 37 16.77 5.07 2.10
C LEU A 37 18.17 4.44 1.99
N ARG A 38 18.52 3.87 0.83
CA ARG A 38 19.89 3.38 0.58
C ARG A 38 20.93 4.49 0.65
N HIS A 39 20.63 5.66 0.07
CA HIS A 39 21.51 6.82 0.18
C HIS A 39 21.65 7.28 1.63
N LYS A 40 20.58 7.28 2.42
CA LYS A 40 20.66 7.60 3.85
C LYS A 40 21.54 6.61 4.60
N LEU A 41 21.42 5.30 4.35
CA LEU A 41 22.35 4.33 4.96
C LEU A 41 23.81 4.65 4.64
N ALA A 42 24.13 4.99 3.39
CA ALA A 42 25.49 5.35 2.97
C ALA A 42 25.98 6.67 3.61
N GLU A 43 25.14 7.71 3.63
CA GLU A 43 25.45 9.02 4.22
C GLU A 43 25.83 8.91 5.71
N TYR A 44 25.17 8.01 6.44
CA TYR A 44 25.44 7.74 7.85
C TYR A 44 26.47 6.62 8.09
N ASN A 45 27.19 6.17 7.05
CA ASN A 45 28.18 5.08 7.10
C ASN A 45 27.65 3.76 7.69
N LEU A 46 26.35 3.50 7.49
CA LEU A 46 25.71 2.26 7.90
C LEU A 46 25.95 1.16 6.86
N ASN A 47 25.91 -0.09 7.31
CA ASN A 47 25.98 -1.23 6.39
C ASN A 47 24.79 -1.16 5.41
N PRO A 48 24.98 -1.28 4.08
CA PRO A 48 23.87 -1.35 3.12
C PRO A 48 22.89 -2.52 3.35
N ALA A 49 23.31 -3.53 4.10
CA ALA A 49 22.50 -4.66 4.56
C ALA A 49 21.69 -4.39 5.83
N THR A 50 21.81 -3.20 6.42
CA THR A 50 21.03 -2.80 7.61
C THR A 50 19.55 -2.77 7.27
N ALA A 51 18.76 -3.58 7.97
CA ALA A 51 17.31 -3.56 7.85
C ALA A 51 16.77 -2.28 8.50
N ILE A 52 16.03 -1.49 7.73
CA ILE A 52 15.33 -0.30 8.23
C ILE A 52 13.90 -0.31 7.73
N SER A 53 12.99 0.22 8.54
CA SER A 53 11.60 0.43 8.18
C SER A 53 11.28 1.91 8.27
N VAL A 54 10.36 2.38 7.44
CA VAL A 54 9.76 3.71 7.60
C VAL A 54 8.25 3.59 7.70
N SER A 55 7.67 4.29 8.66
CA SER A 55 6.22 4.32 8.92
C SER A 55 5.77 5.75 9.19
N LYS A 56 4.46 5.97 9.22
CA LYS A 56 3.88 7.22 9.75
C LYS A 56 3.53 7.03 11.22
N SER A 57 3.89 8.02 12.04
CA SER A 57 3.38 8.15 13.40
C SER A 57 1.92 8.60 13.40
N ASP A 58 1.28 8.57 14.57
CA ASP A 58 -0.08 9.11 14.77
C ASP A 58 -0.17 10.61 14.43
N ALA A 59 0.94 11.34 14.58
CA ALA A 59 1.04 12.75 14.21
C ALA A 59 1.32 12.97 12.71
N GLY A 60 1.40 11.89 11.92
CA GLY A 60 1.68 11.92 10.48
C GLY A 60 3.13 12.17 10.10
N LYS A 61 4.05 12.16 11.08
CA LYS A 61 5.49 12.28 10.83
C LYS A 61 6.07 10.95 10.38
N ILE A 62 7.14 11.00 9.59
CA ILE A 62 7.91 9.81 9.24
C ILE A 62 8.73 9.38 10.46
N GLU A 63 8.62 8.11 10.81
CA GLU A 63 9.44 7.44 11.83
C GLU A 63 10.28 6.36 11.17
N VAL A 64 11.47 6.11 11.74
CA VAL A 64 12.42 5.11 11.24
C VAL A 64 12.55 4.00 12.28
N GLY A 65 12.20 2.78 11.89
CA GLY A 65 12.42 1.57 12.68
C GLY A 65 13.67 0.81 12.24
N GLY A 66 14.05 -0.19 13.04
CA GLY A 66 15.21 -1.05 12.81
C GLY A 66 16.28 -0.95 13.91
N THR A 67 17.34 -1.74 13.78
CA THR A 67 18.44 -1.79 14.75
C THR A 67 19.45 -0.68 14.47
N LEU A 68 19.03 0.57 14.72
CA LEU A 68 19.86 1.78 14.60
C LEU A 68 20.09 2.39 15.98
N ALA A 69 21.28 2.95 16.20
CA ALA A 69 21.54 3.82 17.34
C ALA A 69 20.59 5.04 17.33
N ASP A 70 20.08 5.44 18.48
CA ASP A 70 19.00 6.44 18.60
C ASP A 70 19.35 7.80 17.97
N ASP A 71 20.60 8.25 18.15
CA ASP A 71 21.08 9.49 17.53
C ASP A 71 21.06 9.43 16.00
N THR A 72 21.43 8.27 15.43
CA THR A 72 21.42 8.06 13.98
C THR A 72 20.00 7.97 13.45
N ARG A 73 19.12 7.24 14.15
CA ARG A 73 17.70 7.16 13.82
C ARG A 73 17.05 8.54 13.79
N THR A 74 17.24 9.34 14.84
CA THR A 74 16.66 10.68 14.96
C THR A 74 17.13 11.60 13.84
N ARG A 75 18.41 11.52 13.46
CA ARG A 75 18.94 12.31 12.33
C ARG A 75 18.34 11.90 10.98
N ILE A 76 18.24 10.59 10.72
CA ILE A 76 17.57 10.09 9.51
C ILE A 76 16.10 10.54 9.49
N GLU A 77 15.37 10.40 10.59
CA GLU A 77 13.97 10.87 10.69
C GLU A 77 13.86 12.35 10.37
N ASN A 78 14.71 13.20 10.94
CA ASN A 78 14.71 14.64 10.66
C ASN A 78 14.94 14.93 9.18
N ASP A 79 15.93 14.28 8.57
CA ASP A 79 16.23 14.44 7.15
C ASP A 79 15.03 14.04 6.26
N LEU A 80 14.40 12.91 6.57
CA LEU A 80 13.25 12.40 5.83
C LEU A 80 12.03 13.30 5.98
N ASN A 81 11.78 13.84 7.17
CA ASN A 81 10.66 14.75 7.42
C ASN A 81 10.85 16.14 6.80
N VAL A 82 12.10 16.61 6.64
CA VAL A 82 12.40 17.87 5.94
C VAL A 82 12.37 17.69 4.41
N ASN A 83 12.63 16.47 3.91
CA ASN A 83 12.57 16.15 2.50
C ASN A 83 11.12 16.01 2.01
N LYS A 84 10.56 17.12 1.50
CA LYS A 84 9.19 17.15 0.97
C LYS A 84 8.92 16.10 -0.12
N ASN A 85 9.87 15.83 -1.01
CA ASN A 85 9.69 14.84 -2.07
C ASN A 85 9.54 13.44 -1.48
N PHE A 86 10.36 13.10 -0.49
CA PHE A 86 10.25 11.84 0.25
C PHE A 86 8.92 11.74 1.01
N ALA A 87 8.55 12.77 1.75
CA ALA A 87 7.29 12.79 2.50
C ALA A 87 6.06 12.65 1.59
N ASP A 88 6.03 13.36 0.45
CA ASP A 88 4.93 13.29 -0.50
C ASP A 88 4.86 11.90 -1.17
N ALA A 89 6.01 11.33 -1.58
CA ALA A 89 6.07 9.99 -2.18
C ALA A 89 5.67 8.90 -1.18
N PHE A 90 6.18 8.97 0.05
CA PHE A 90 5.83 8.02 1.10
C PHE A 90 4.35 8.13 1.47
N SER A 91 3.80 9.34 1.49
CA SER A 91 2.37 9.55 1.73
C SER A 91 1.50 8.89 0.68
N ARG A 92 1.82 9.06 -0.62
CA ARG A 92 1.11 8.37 -1.70
C ARG A 92 1.25 6.86 -1.59
N LEU A 93 2.48 6.38 -1.38
CA LEU A 93 2.78 4.95 -1.27
C LEU A 93 1.99 4.29 -0.14
N SER A 94 1.95 4.93 1.04
CA SER A 94 1.28 4.42 2.24
C SER A 94 -0.22 4.21 2.10
N VAL A 95 -0.82 4.86 1.10
CA VAL A 95 -2.24 4.79 0.82
C VAL A 95 -2.50 3.88 -0.38
N ASN A 96 -1.69 4.00 -1.44
CA ASN A 96 -1.92 3.31 -2.71
C ASN A 96 -1.51 1.82 -2.65
N GLU A 97 -0.39 1.48 -2.02
CA GLU A 97 0.14 0.10 -2.02
C GLU A 97 -0.82 -0.89 -1.34
N PRO A 98 -1.37 -0.63 -0.13
CA PRO A 98 -2.33 -1.55 0.49
C PRO A 98 -3.58 -1.80 -0.36
N THR A 99 -4.08 -0.76 -1.04
CA THR A 99 -5.23 -0.90 -1.94
C THR A 99 -4.89 -1.78 -3.14
N LEU A 100 -3.73 -1.57 -3.77
CA LEU A 100 -3.31 -2.37 -4.92
C LEU A 100 -3.02 -3.82 -4.56
N ASP A 101 -2.39 -4.08 -3.41
CA ASP A 101 -2.13 -5.43 -2.93
C ASP A 101 -3.44 -6.18 -2.67
N PHE A 102 -4.41 -5.52 -2.03
CA PHE A 102 -5.74 -6.09 -1.83
C PHE A 102 -6.39 -6.43 -3.17
N MET A 103 -6.42 -5.48 -4.12
CA MET A 103 -7.06 -5.69 -5.42
C MET A 103 -6.38 -6.81 -6.21
N ASP A 104 -5.06 -6.83 -6.28
CA ASP A 104 -4.30 -7.86 -6.98
C ASP A 104 -4.58 -9.26 -6.41
N ASN A 105 -4.58 -9.39 -5.08
CA ASN A 105 -4.89 -10.65 -4.41
C ASN A 105 -6.34 -11.08 -4.63
N ALA A 106 -7.30 -10.16 -4.50
CA ALA A 106 -8.72 -10.45 -4.71
C ALA A 106 -9.00 -10.89 -6.15
N LEU A 107 -8.36 -10.26 -7.14
CA LEU A 107 -8.46 -10.63 -8.55
C LEU A 107 -7.87 -12.02 -8.82
N LYS A 108 -6.67 -12.30 -8.30
CA LYS A 108 -6.02 -13.62 -8.41
C LYS A 108 -6.88 -14.73 -7.80
N LEU A 109 -7.49 -14.49 -6.63
CA LEU A 109 -8.37 -15.46 -5.97
C LEU A 109 -9.65 -15.72 -6.77
N ASN A 110 -10.28 -14.67 -7.32
CA ASN A 110 -11.46 -14.84 -8.18
C ASN A 110 -11.10 -15.65 -9.44
N GLN A 111 -9.94 -15.38 -10.06
CA GLN A 111 -9.47 -16.13 -11.23
C GLN A 111 -9.17 -17.60 -10.90
N ALA A 112 -8.47 -17.86 -9.79
CA ALA A 112 -8.03 -19.21 -9.41
C ALA A 112 -9.18 -20.12 -8.96
N TYR A 113 -10.15 -19.57 -8.22
CA TYR A 113 -11.19 -20.36 -7.54
C TYR A 113 -12.61 -20.06 -8.02
N GLY A 114 -12.80 -19.09 -8.92
CA GLY A 114 -14.13 -18.66 -9.37
C GLY A 114 -15.00 -18.06 -8.26
N VAL A 115 -14.40 -17.70 -7.13
CA VAL A 115 -15.11 -17.15 -5.98
C VAL A 115 -15.35 -15.66 -6.23
N ASN A 116 -16.62 -15.25 -6.19
CA ASN A 116 -16.98 -13.84 -6.17
C ASN A 116 -16.63 -13.25 -4.81
N ASN A 117 -15.76 -12.24 -4.82
CA ASN A 117 -15.38 -11.51 -3.62
C ASN A 117 -16.29 -10.27 -3.52
N SER A 118 -17.28 -10.31 -2.62
CA SER A 118 -18.23 -9.22 -2.43
C SER A 118 -17.58 -7.89 -2.03
N LEU A 119 -16.40 -7.94 -1.39
CA LEU A 119 -15.62 -6.73 -1.09
C LEU A 119 -15.04 -6.15 -2.37
N LEU A 120 -14.49 -6.99 -3.26
CA LEU A 120 -13.99 -6.55 -4.57
C LEU A 120 -15.12 -5.92 -5.40
N ASP A 121 -16.31 -6.51 -5.40
CA ASP A 121 -17.48 -5.97 -6.10
C ASP A 121 -17.92 -4.61 -5.54
N THR A 122 -17.68 -4.35 -4.25
CA THR A 122 -17.96 -3.05 -3.61
C THR A 122 -16.91 -1.99 -3.99
N LEU A 123 -15.67 -2.41 -4.26
CA LEU A 123 -14.59 -1.49 -4.64
C LEU A 123 -14.65 -1.09 -6.11
N ILE A 124 -15.17 -1.94 -7.00
CA ILE A 124 -15.17 -1.70 -8.44
C ILE A 124 -16.53 -1.15 -8.86
N SER A 125 -16.55 0.09 -9.34
CA SER A 125 -17.73 0.70 -9.94
C SER A 125 -18.08 0.03 -11.27
N GLU A 126 -19.37 -0.02 -11.59
CA GLU A 126 -19.84 -0.42 -12.91
C GLU A 126 -19.45 0.60 -13.99
N ASN A 127 -19.32 1.87 -13.61
CA ASN A 127 -18.83 2.90 -14.50
C ASN A 127 -17.29 2.94 -14.42
N GLN A 128 -16.63 2.56 -15.51
CA GLN A 128 -15.17 2.52 -15.64
C GLN A 128 -14.49 3.87 -15.35
N GLN A 129 -15.18 4.99 -15.56
CA GLN A 129 -14.65 6.33 -15.28
C GLN A 129 -14.41 6.58 -13.79
N PHE A 130 -15.09 5.83 -12.91
CA PHE A 130 -14.95 5.93 -11.45
C PHE A 130 -14.09 4.82 -10.86
N ASN A 131 -13.26 4.16 -11.67
CA ASN A 131 -12.34 3.12 -11.24
C ASN A 131 -10.89 3.60 -11.24
N GLY A 132 -10.64 4.91 -11.21
CA GLY A 132 -9.30 5.47 -11.05
C GLY A 132 -8.66 5.02 -9.73
N LEU A 133 -7.33 5.02 -9.67
CA LEU A 133 -6.58 4.62 -8.47
C LEU A 133 -7.08 5.36 -7.21
N GLN A 134 -7.31 6.67 -7.31
CA GLN A 134 -7.80 7.45 -6.17
C GLN A 134 -9.22 7.06 -5.75
N ASP A 135 -10.11 6.73 -6.69
CA ASP A 135 -11.46 6.28 -6.38
C ASP A 135 -11.44 4.94 -5.63
N LEU A 136 -10.59 4.02 -6.10
CA LEU A 136 -10.41 2.71 -5.50
C LEU A 136 -9.83 2.83 -4.08
N VAL A 137 -8.83 3.69 -3.91
CA VAL A 137 -8.25 4.04 -2.61
C VAL A 137 -9.31 4.59 -1.66
N HIS A 138 -10.11 5.56 -2.11
CA HIS A 138 -11.15 6.15 -1.27
C HIS A 138 -12.18 5.11 -0.83
N ARG A 139 -12.64 4.24 -1.73
CA ARG A 139 -13.59 3.17 -1.40
C ARG A 139 -12.97 2.12 -0.48
N TYR A 140 -11.72 1.76 -0.69
CA TYR A 140 -10.99 0.83 0.16
C TYR A 140 -10.82 1.36 1.58
N ASP A 141 -10.37 2.62 1.74
CA ASP A 141 -10.21 3.22 3.06
C ASP A 141 -11.56 3.40 3.78
N THR A 142 -12.61 3.77 3.06
CA THR A 142 -13.99 3.83 3.61
C THR A 142 -14.44 2.46 4.12
N LEU A 143 -14.24 1.41 3.31
CA LEU A 143 -14.59 0.04 3.66
C LEU A 143 -13.83 -0.41 4.90
N ARG A 144 -12.50 -0.19 4.93
CA ARG A 144 -11.63 -0.55 6.06
C ARG A 144 -12.05 0.13 7.36
N ARG A 145 -12.46 1.40 7.31
CA ARG A 145 -12.95 2.14 8.49
C ARG A 145 -14.33 1.68 8.97
N SER A 146 -15.16 1.18 8.04
CA SER A 146 -16.53 0.73 8.32
C SER A 146 -16.63 -0.74 8.74
N ALA A 147 -15.59 -1.54 8.48
CA ALA A 147 -15.58 -2.96 8.80
C ALA A 147 -15.71 -3.16 10.34
N PRO A 148 -16.65 -4.00 10.81
CA PRO A 148 -16.77 -4.28 12.23
C PRO A 148 -15.46 -4.92 12.70
N THR A 149 -14.75 -4.22 13.58
CA THR A 149 -13.50 -4.71 14.15
C THR A 149 -13.76 -5.89 15.07
N ASP A 150 -13.59 -7.10 14.54
CA ASP A 150 -13.26 -8.24 15.38
C ASP A 150 -11.91 -7.91 16.07
N PRO A 151 -11.79 -8.00 17.40
CA PRO A 151 -10.56 -7.62 18.11
C PRO A 151 -9.29 -8.34 17.60
N PHE A 152 -9.43 -9.50 16.96
CA PHE A 152 -8.32 -10.21 16.32
C PHE A 152 -7.93 -9.67 14.93
N GLU A 153 -8.89 -9.27 14.09
CA GLU A 153 -8.60 -8.65 12.78
C GLU A 153 -8.22 -7.17 12.91
N ALA A 154 -8.68 -6.50 13.97
CA ALA A 154 -8.34 -5.12 14.27
C ALA A 154 -6.83 -4.90 14.43
N ALA A 155 -6.08 -5.85 14.99
CA ALA A 155 -4.63 -5.74 15.15
C ALA A 155 -3.88 -5.90 13.81
N ALA A 156 -4.37 -6.74 12.91
CA ALA A 156 -3.77 -6.95 11.59
C ALA A 156 -4.15 -5.85 10.57
N ASN A 157 -5.35 -5.27 10.69
CA ASN A 157 -5.90 -4.30 9.74
C ASN A 157 -5.65 -2.82 10.14
N ARG A 158 -5.21 -2.57 11.39
CA ARG A 158 -4.80 -1.25 11.90
C ARG A 158 -3.29 -1.02 11.90
N GLY A 159 -2.48 -1.95 11.41
CA GLY A 159 -1.05 -1.70 11.26
C GLY A 159 -0.85 -0.48 10.38
N ALA A 160 -0.26 0.59 10.93
CA ALA A 160 0.17 1.72 10.12
C ALA A 160 1.10 1.19 9.04
N TYR A 161 0.85 1.57 7.78
CA TYR A 161 1.69 1.15 6.66
C TYR A 161 3.17 1.41 6.99
N ALA A 162 3.99 0.39 6.76
CA ALA A 162 5.43 0.48 6.94
C ALA A 162 6.14 -0.07 5.69
N PHE A 163 6.98 0.77 5.08
CA PHE A 163 7.90 0.31 4.04
C PHE A 163 9.13 -0.28 4.70
N ASN A 164 9.51 -1.49 4.29
CA ASN A 164 10.67 -2.20 4.82
C ASN A 164 11.77 -2.29 3.76
N LEU A 165 12.94 -1.73 4.04
CA LEU A 165 14.13 -1.92 3.24
C LEU A 165 14.91 -3.13 3.78
N ASN A 166 14.70 -4.29 3.16
CA ASN A 166 15.52 -5.48 3.34
C ASN A 166 16.30 -5.74 2.06
N THR A 167 17.61 -5.49 2.06
CA THR A 167 18.49 -5.68 0.89
C THR A 167 19.03 -7.12 0.77
N ARG A 168 18.50 -8.05 1.58
CA ARG A 168 18.83 -9.49 1.55
C ARG A 168 17.86 -10.34 0.69
N ALA A 169 16.89 -9.70 0.03
CA ALA A 169 15.90 -10.37 -0.82
C ALA A 169 16.35 -10.43 -2.29
#